data_AF-A0AA35Q0J0-F1
#
_entry.id   AF-A0AA35Q0J0-F1
#
_cell.length_a   1.000
_cell.length_b   1.000
_cell.length_c   1.000
_cell.angle_alpha   90.00
_cell.angle_beta   90.00
_cell.angle_gamma   90.00
#
_symmetry.space_group_name_H-M   'P 1'
#
loop_
_entity.id
_entity.type
_entity.pdbx_description
1 polymer ?
#
loop_
_entity_poly.entity_id
_entity_poly.type
_entity_poly.pdbx_seq_one_letter_code
_entity_poly.pdbx_strand_id
1 'polypeptide(L)'
;IYGSTEEATRELRGLDPDGKLELAENGTGTFIPRDEDGHPRTGFNDNWWVGMEILHTLFALEHNVLCDMFRKAYPNWTGDQIFDRTRLVSCALTAKIHTVEEWTPAILAHPVLELGMNANWWGLQEKDSPECEIISGIPFSITEEFVSVYRMHSLIPDNIAFFEAKHGKYQTTTPLEDLTFKNAQKPLESGMSFADLFYSFGINYPGAITNNNYPNFLRELHTPDCLHRDIGTVDIVRDRERGVPRYCAFRRMLRMKAPKTFEELRGGNKELAKQLSEVYNGYIELVDTLVGSHSEPLIPGFGFSETAFHIFIVMASRRLKSDRFIAGQWNAETNVHKEGFHWVQHTTMKDVLIRHCPELEDTLKNSKNAFAPRAMKSDSKNYEGIETNAKKT
;
A
#
# COMPACT_ATOMS: atom_id res chain seq x y z
N ILE A 1 -5.43 -10.88 1.80
CA ILE A 1 -6.12 -11.90 0.98
C ILE A 1 -6.68 -13.10 1.75
N TYR A 2 -6.14 -13.50 2.90
CA TYR A 2 -6.52 -14.77 3.57
C TYR A 2 -7.65 -14.71 4.62
N GLY A 3 -8.07 -13.52 5.06
CA GLY A 3 -9.01 -13.37 6.16
C GLY A 3 -8.33 -13.24 7.52
N SER A 4 -9.09 -12.73 8.50
CA SER A 4 -8.63 -12.52 9.89
C SER A 4 -9.17 -13.58 10.87
N THR A 5 -10.04 -14.47 10.42
CA THR A 5 -10.62 -15.58 11.20
C THR A 5 -10.42 -16.89 10.44
N GLU A 6 -10.35 -18.00 11.18
CA GLU A 6 -10.22 -19.34 10.61
C GLU A 6 -11.42 -19.69 9.72
N GLU A 7 -12.62 -19.27 10.10
CA GLU A 7 -13.85 -19.44 9.33
C GLU A 7 -13.75 -18.75 7.95
N ALA A 8 -13.34 -17.47 7.94
CA ALA A 8 -13.14 -16.73 6.69
C ALA A 8 -12.01 -17.34 5.84
N THR A 9 -10.92 -17.77 6.45
CA THR A 9 -9.83 -18.45 5.72
C THR A 9 -10.31 -19.72 5.05
N ARG A 10 -11.12 -20.55 5.73
CA ARG A 10 -11.69 -21.78 5.15
C ARG A 10 -12.69 -21.51 4.03
N GLU A 11 -13.44 -20.43 4.11
CA GLU A 11 -14.38 -20.06 3.05
C GLU A 11 -13.66 -19.62 1.77
N LEU A 12 -12.58 -18.86 1.92
CA LEU A 12 -11.76 -18.34 0.80
C LEU A 12 -10.86 -19.43 0.19
N ARG A 13 -10.48 -20.40 1.01
CA ARG A 13 -9.78 -21.59 0.60
C ARG A 13 -10.82 -22.55 0.03
N GLY A 14 -11.04 -22.47 -1.28
CA GLY A 14 -11.81 -23.48 -2.00
C GLY A 14 -11.32 -24.88 -1.59
N LEU A 15 -12.20 -25.88 -1.62
CA LEU A 15 -11.90 -27.29 -1.28
C LEU A 15 -10.88 -27.95 -2.25
N ASP A 16 -10.04 -27.15 -2.90
CA ASP A 16 -9.00 -27.54 -3.82
C ASP A 16 -7.95 -28.41 -3.08
N PRO A 17 -7.66 -29.62 -3.59
CA PRO A 17 -6.69 -30.52 -2.99
C PRO A 17 -5.28 -29.92 -2.93
N ASP A 18 -4.99 -28.88 -3.73
CA ASP A 18 -3.69 -28.23 -3.85
C ASP A 18 -3.52 -27.00 -2.95
N GLY A 19 -4.53 -26.66 -2.14
CA GLY A 19 -4.44 -25.55 -1.20
C GLY A 19 -4.44 -24.17 -1.88
N LYS A 20 -5.06 -24.08 -3.07
CA LYS A 20 -5.20 -22.83 -3.84
C LYS A 20 -6.32 -21.95 -3.29
N LEU A 21 -6.25 -20.66 -3.60
CA LEU A 21 -7.34 -19.72 -3.42
C LEU A 21 -8.27 -19.77 -4.63
N GLU A 22 -9.56 -19.63 -4.37
CA GLU A 22 -10.58 -19.57 -5.40
C GLU A 22 -10.40 -18.32 -6.27
N LEU A 23 -10.48 -18.50 -7.59
CA LEU A 23 -10.43 -17.44 -8.59
C LEU A 23 -11.51 -17.69 -9.65
N ALA A 24 -12.08 -16.62 -10.17
CA ALA A 24 -13.10 -16.65 -11.22
C ALA A 24 -12.52 -16.11 -12.54
N GLU A 25 -12.88 -16.73 -13.66
CA GLU A 25 -12.56 -16.21 -15.00
C GLU A 25 -13.72 -15.35 -15.52
N ASN A 26 -13.44 -14.15 -16.04
CA ASN A 26 -14.47 -13.22 -16.54
C ASN A 26 -14.30 -12.87 -18.03
N GLY A 27 -13.67 -13.73 -18.83
CA GLY A 27 -13.43 -13.50 -20.27
C GLY A 27 -12.34 -12.47 -20.59
N THR A 28 -12.01 -11.55 -19.67
CA THR A 28 -10.87 -10.61 -19.77
C THR A 28 -9.68 -11.02 -18.90
N GLY A 29 -9.87 -11.96 -17.98
CA GLY A 29 -8.79 -12.53 -17.15
C GLY A 29 -9.31 -13.37 -15.99
N THR A 30 -8.42 -13.64 -15.04
CA THR A 30 -8.70 -14.38 -13.81
C THR A 30 -8.65 -13.43 -12.62
N PHE A 31 -9.73 -13.34 -11.85
CA PHE A 31 -9.94 -12.36 -10.78
C PHE A 31 -10.43 -13.02 -9.49
N ILE A 32 -10.38 -12.28 -8.38
CA ILE A 32 -11.03 -12.72 -7.13
C ILE A 32 -12.54 -12.89 -7.35
N PRO A 33 -13.16 -13.94 -6.80
CA PRO A 33 -14.58 -14.18 -6.95
C PRO A 33 -15.40 -13.08 -6.26
N ARG A 34 -16.66 -12.92 -6.69
CA ARG A 34 -17.63 -12.02 -6.05
C ARG A 34 -18.84 -12.81 -5.56
N ASP A 35 -19.48 -12.31 -4.50
CA ASP A 35 -20.74 -12.86 -4.02
C ASP A 35 -21.94 -12.39 -4.88
N GLU A 36 -23.15 -12.85 -4.54
CA GLU A 36 -24.39 -12.51 -5.27
C GLU A 36 -24.71 -11.01 -5.24
N ASP A 37 -24.26 -10.30 -4.21
CA ASP A 37 -24.42 -8.85 -4.04
C ASP A 37 -23.32 -8.06 -4.77
N GLY A 38 -22.36 -8.74 -5.39
CA GLY A 38 -21.26 -8.16 -6.13
C GLY A 38 -20.10 -7.69 -5.25
N HIS A 39 -20.00 -8.11 -3.99
CA HIS A 39 -18.83 -7.84 -3.14
C HIS A 39 -17.70 -8.82 -3.42
N PRO A 40 -16.43 -8.38 -3.35
CA PRO A 40 -15.29 -9.26 -3.52
C PRO A 40 -15.19 -10.25 -2.35
N ARG A 41 -15.07 -11.55 -2.68
CA ARG A 41 -14.76 -12.64 -1.75
C ARG A 41 -13.24 -12.69 -1.56
N THR A 42 -12.76 -11.96 -0.57
CA THR A 42 -11.34 -11.92 -0.20
C THR A 42 -11.21 -11.68 1.31
N GLY A 43 -9.97 -11.63 1.80
CA GLY A 43 -9.72 -11.55 3.24
C GLY A 43 -10.34 -10.35 3.98
N PHE A 44 -10.59 -9.25 3.29
CA PHE A 44 -11.44 -8.14 3.76
C PHE A 44 -11.97 -7.39 2.54
N ASN A 45 -13.17 -6.84 2.61
CA ASN A 45 -13.83 -6.16 1.50
C ASN A 45 -14.39 -4.78 1.88
N ASP A 46 -14.04 -4.27 3.06
CA ASP A 46 -14.44 -2.93 3.53
C ASP A 46 -13.77 -1.82 2.70
N ASN A 47 -14.54 -0.76 2.39
CA ASN A 47 -14.06 0.45 1.70
C ASN A 47 -13.27 0.16 0.41
N TRP A 48 -13.85 -0.67 -0.45
CA TRP A 48 -13.19 -1.23 -1.63
C TRP A 48 -13.08 -0.27 -2.81
N TRP A 49 -12.01 -0.39 -3.60
CA TRP A 49 -11.84 0.31 -4.87
C TRP A 49 -10.97 -0.49 -5.85
N VAL A 50 -10.93 -0.09 -7.12
CA VAL A 50 -10.21 -0.81 -8.19
C VAL A 50 -8.73 -1.09 -7.87
N GLY A 51 -8.04 -0.21 -7.13
CA GLY A 51 -6.65 -0.46 -6.73
C GLY A 51 -6.49 -1.65 -5.78
N MET A 52 -7.45 -1.83 -4.86
CA MET A 52 -7.50 -3.01 -3.98
C MET A 52 -7.85 -4.27 -4.76
N GLU A 53 -8.78 -4.16 -5.72
CA GLU A 53 -9.19 -5.26 -6.60
C GLU A 53 -7.99 -5.89 -7.32
N ILE A 54 -7.17 -5.05 -7.98
CA ILE A 54 -6.05 -5.54 -8.77
C ILE A 54 -4.94 -6.14 -7.90
N LEU A 55 -4.66 -5.55 -6.73
CA LEU A 55 -3.62 -6.06 -5.84
C LEU A 55 -4.04 -7.37 -5.15
N HIS A 56 -5.29 -7.46 -4.69
CA HIS A 56 -5.78 -8.72 -4.10
C HIS A 56 -5.83 -9.84 -5.13
N THR A 57 -6.23 -9.54 -6.37
CA THR A 57 -6.16 -10.48 -7.47
C THR A 57 -4.72 -10.91 -7.76
N LEU A 58 -3.78 -9.98 -7.85
CA LEU A 58 -2.37 -10.27 -8.12
C LEU A 58 -1.77 -11.20 -7.06
N PHE A 59 -1.97 -10.92 -5.77
CA PHE A 59 -1.43 -11.75 -4.70
C PHE A 59 -2.17 -13.08 -4.55
N ALA A 60 -3.43 -13.19 -4.96
CA ALA A 60 -4.13 -14.47 -5.03
C ALA A 60 -3.60 -15.36 -6.18
N LEU A 61 -3.33 -14.77 -7.34
CA LEU A 61 -2.64 -15.43 -8.45
C LEU A 61 -1.23 -15.89 -8.04
N GLU A 62 -0.49 -15.03 -7.35
CA GLU A 62 0.85 -15.34 -6.83
C GLU A 62 0.82 -16.51 -5.82
N HIS A 63 -0.18 -16.52 -4.92
CA HIS A 63 -0.38 -17.63 -4.00
C HIS A 63 -0.62 -18.94 -4.77
N ASN A 64 -1.44 -18.94 -5.81
CA ASN A 64 -1.71 -20.16 -6.59
C ASN A 64 -0.47 -20.69 -7.33
N VAL A 65 0.38 -19.81 -7.85
CA VAL A 65 1.68 -20.20 -8.45
C VAL A 65 2.61 -20.82 -7.41
N LEU A 66 2.67 -20.25 -6.20
CA LEU A 66 3.45 -20.82 -5.12
C LEU A 66 2.91 -22.18 -4.66
N CYS A 67 1.59 -22.39 -4.62
CA CYS A 67 1.00 -23.70 -4.36
C CYS A 67 1.44 -24.73 -5.41
N ASP A 68 1.46 -24.36 -6.70
CA ASP A 68 1.96 -25.23 -7.77
C ASP A 68 3.45 -25.55 -7.62
N MET A 69 4.27 -24.58 -7.20
CA MET A 69 5.69 -24.80 -6.90
C MET A 69 5.86 -25.81 -5.77
N PHE A 70 5.14 -25.64 -4.65
CA PHE A 70 5.21 -26.57 -3.52
C PHE A 70 4.65 -27.96 -3.85
N ARG A 71 3.58 -28.04 -4.65
CA ARG A 71 3.04 -29.32 -5.11
C ARG A 71 4.04 -30.11 -5.96
N LYS A 72 4.81 -29.42 -6.81
CA LYS A 72 5.89 -30.04 -7.62
C LYS A 72 7.07 -30.50 -6.76
N ALA A 73 7.49 -29.69 -5.79
CA ALA A 73 8.63 -30.01 -4.92
C ALA A 73 8.27 -31.07 -3.86
N TYR A 74 7.04 -31.07 -3.35
CA TYR A 74 6.55 -31.94 -2.30
C TYR A 74 5.21 -32.61 -2.67
N PRO A 75 5.21 -33.61 -3.58
CA PRO A 75 3.97 -34.23 -4.07
C PRO A 75 3.12 -34.93 -3.00
N ASN A 76 3.75 -35.32 -1.89
CA ASN A 76 3.11 -36.06 -0.80
C ASN A 76 2.43 -35.16 0.24
N TRP A 77 2.53 -33.82 0.10
CA TRP A 77 1.91 -32.92 1.05
C TRP A 77 0.39 -32.84 0.86
N THR A 78 -0.30 -32.68 1.97
CA THR A 78 -1.74 -32.37 1.99
C THR A 78 -1.97 -30.93 1.52
N GLY A 79 -3.18 -30.62 1.05
CA GLY A 79 -3.55 -29.26 0.68
C GLY A 79 -3.40 -28.26 1.84
N ASP A 80 -3.62 -28.71 3.08
CA ASP A 80 -3.44 -27.86 4.29
C ASP A 80 -1.98 -27.45 4.45
N GLN A 81 -1.07 -28.41 4.34
CA GLN A 81 0.37 -28.17 4.45
C GLN A 81 0.87 -27.22 3.35
N ILE A 82 0.38 -27.38 2.11
CA ILE A 82 0.74 -26.48 1.02
C ILE A 82 0.19 -25.09 1.29
N PHE A 83 -1.09 -24.96 1.64
CA PHE A 83 -1.71 -23.68 1.91
C PHE A 83 -0.98 -22.90 3.01
N ASP A 84 -0.72 -23.54 4.16
CA ASP A 84 -0.06 -22.88 5.30
C ASP A 84 1.36 -22.44 4.93
N ARG A 85 2.10 -23.28 4.20
CA ARG A 85 3.46 -22.95 3.77
C ARG A 85 3.45 -21.82 2.73
N THR A 86 2.55 -21.88 1.77
CA THR A 86 2.39 -20.84 0.76
C THR A 86 1.98 -19.52 1.39
N ARG A 87 1.06 -19.53 2.37
CA ARG A 87 0.63 -18.35 3.12
C ARG A 87 1.81 -17.66 3.79
N LEU A 88 2.68 -18.43 4.45
CA LEU A 88 3.89 -17.88 5.07
C LEU A 88 4.81 -17.20 4.05
N VAL A 89 5.08 -17.87 2.92
CA VAL A 89 5.93 -17.34 1.84
C VAL A 89 5.34 -16.07 1.22
N SER A 90 4.04 -16.08 0.92
CA SER A 90 3.35 -14.94 0.32
C SER A 90 3.31 -13.73 1.27
N CYS A 91 3.00 -13.94 2.56
CA CYS A 91 3.04 -12.87 3.56
C CYS A 91 4.43 -12.27 3.71
N ALA A 92 5.48 -13.10 3.72
CA ALA A 92 6.85 -12.62 3.80
C ALA A 92 7.27 -11.86 2.53
N LEU A 93 6.84 -12.32 1.35
CA LEU A 93 7.05 -11.62 0.08
C LEU A 93 6.39 -10.23 0.11
N THR A 94 5.12 -10.14 0.51
CA THR A 94 4.44 -8.85 0.65
C THR A 94 5.14 -7.94 1.67
N ALA A 95 5.60 -8.48 2.80
CA ALA A 95 6.33 -7.71 3.81
C ALA A 95 7.66 -7.16 3.29
N LYS A 96 8.41 -7.96 2.52
CA LYS A 96 9.66 -7.59 1.85
C LYS A 96 9.44 -6.46 0.83
N ILE A 97 8.47 -6.64 -0.08
CA ILE A 97 8.10 -5.66 -1.10
C ILE A 97 7.70 -4.33 -0.46
N HIS A 98 6.86 -4.37 0.57
CA HIS A 98 6.37 -3.17 1.25
C HIS A 98 7.50 -2.44 2.00
N THR A 99 8.28 -3.17 2.80
CA THR A 99 9.13 -2.56 3.83
C THR A 99 10.55 -2.28 3.33
N VAL A 100 11.12 -3.14 2.50
CA VAL A 100 12.58 -3.21 2.35
C VAL A 100 13.04 -2.73 0.99
N GLU A 101 12.48 -3.31 -0.08
CA GLU A 101 13.09 -3.17 -1.41
C GLU A 101 12.38 -2.16 -2.29
N GLU A 102 11.07 -1.95 -2.13
CA GLU A 102 10.30 -1.27 -3.18
C GLU A 102 9.38 -0.16 -2.68
N TRP A 103 8.35 -0.44 -1.89
CA TRP A 103 7.37 0.62 -1.56
C TRP A 103 7.95 1.70 -0.64
N THR A 104 8.59 1.32 0.48
CA THR A 104 9.15 2.31 1.43
C THR A 104 10.26 3.16 0.80
N PRO A 105 11.24 2.58 0.06
CA PRO A 105 12.24 3.39 -0.65
C PRO A 105 11.65 4.23 -1.80
N ALA A 106 10.51 3.86 -2.37
CA ALA A 106 9.83 4.67 -3.39
C ALA A 106 9.15 5.91 -2.80
N ILE A 107 8.45 5.77 -1.66
CA ILE A 107 7.78 6.89 -0.99
C ILE A 107 8.75 7.75 -0.18
N LEU A 108 9.87 7.19 0.29
CA LEU A 108 10.93 7.89 1.00
C LEU A 108 12.26 7.72 0.28
N ALA A 109 12.37 8.32 -0.91
CA ALA A 109 13.51 8.22 -1.82
C ALA A 109 14.74 9.00 -1.32
N HIS A 110 15.32 8.55 -0.21
CA HIS A 110 16.52 9.11 0.40
C HIS A 110 17.60 8.03 0.59
N PRO A 111 18.86 8.24 0.17
CA PRO A 111 19.90 7.19 0.18
C PRO A 111 20.14 6.55 1.55
N VAL A 112 20.07 7.34 2.62
CA VAL A 112 20.24 6.84 3.99
C VAL A 112 19.09 5.91 4.40
N LEU A 113 17.87 6.16 3.91
CA LEU A 113 16.72 5.32 4.22
C LEU A 113 16.73 4.03 3.41
N GLU A 114 17.13 4.10 2.14
CA GLU A 114 17.34 2.90 1.35
C GLU A 114 18.33 1.95 2.05
N LEU A 115 19.45 2.49 2.55
CA LEU A 115 20.41 1.72 3.35
C LEU A 115 19.79 1.21 4.67
N GLY A 116 19.06 2.05 5.40
CA GLY A 116 18.42 1.67 6.67
C GLY A 116 17.35 0.60 6.53
N MET A 117 16.50 0.68 5.49
CA MET A 117 15.46 -0.30 5.22
C MET A 117 16.04 -1.63 4.74
N ASN A 118 17.09 -1.60 3.90
CA ASN A 118 17.84 -2.80 3.54
C ASN A 118 18.48 -3.46 4.77
N ALA A 119 19.11 -2.67 5.65
CA ALA A 119 19.70 -3.18 6.89
C ALA A 119 18.67 -3.77 7.87
N ASN A 120 17.42 -3.29 7.85
CA ASN A 120 16.34 -3.85 8.66
C ASN A 120 15.97 -5.29 8.29
N TRP A 121 16.19 -5.69 7.04
CA TRP A 121 15.87 -7.03 6.54
C TRP A 121 17.09 -7.92 6.40
N TRP A 122 18.18 -7.39 5.84
CA TRP A 122 19.40 -8.15 5.56
C TRP A 122 20.44 -8.08 6.69
N GLY A 123 20.24 -7.22 7.69
CA GLY A 123 21.26 -6.87 8.66
C GLY A 123 22.26 -5.84 8.12
N LEU A 124 23.05 -5.23 9.02
CA LEU A 124 24.13 -4.30 8.64
C LEU A 124 25.34 -5.01 8.01
N GLN A 125 25.48 -6.30 8.27
CA GLN A 125 26.30 -7.22 7.50
C GLN A 125 25.32 -8.20 6.88
N GLU A 126 25.38 -8.41 5.56
CA GLU A 126 24.44 -9.19 4.72
C GLU A 126 24.31 -10.70 5.10
N LYS A 127 24.62 -11.08 6.34
CA LYS A 127 24.67 -12.46 6.84
C LYS A 127 24.07 -12.69 8.22
N ASP A 128 23.74 -11.64 8.98
CA ASP A 128 23.13 -11.79 10.31
C ASP A 128 21.78 -11.07 10.37
N SER A 129 20.70 -11.84 10.55
CA SER A 129 19.41 -11.26 10.95
C SER A 129 19.62 -10.52 12.28
N PRO A 130 19.27 -9.22 12.39
CA PRO A 130 19.59 -8.47 13.59
C PRO A 130 18.80 -9.04 14.79
N GLU A 131 19.49 -9.68 15.73
CA GLU A 131 18.97 -10.16 17.04
C GLU A 131 18.44 -9.03 17.95
N CYS A 132 18.28 -7.82 17.43
CA CYS A 132 17.99 -6.64 18.24
C CYS A 132 16.51 -6.31 18.18
N GLU A 133 15.70 -6.98 19.01
CA GLU A 133 14.39 -6.47 19.40
C GLU A 133 14.63 -5.22 20.28
N ILE A 134 14.61 -4.04 19.66
CA ILE A 134 14.87 -2.74 20.33
C ILE A 134 13.82 -2.45 21.43
N ILE A 135 12.67 -3.13 21.39
CA ILE A 135 11.56 -3.00 22.33
C ILE A 135 11.16 -4.41 22.78
N SER A 136 11.93 -5.00 23.68
CA SER A 136 11.62 -6.27 24.33
C SER A 136 10.67 -6.04 25.53
N GLY A 137 9.75 -6.99 25.77
CA GLY A 137 8.88 -7.00 26.95
C GLY A 137 7.53 -6.26 26.83
N ILE A 138 7.25 -5.61 25.69
CA ILE A 138 5.91 -5.05 25.41
C ILE A 138 5.25 -5.93 24.33
N PRO A 139 4.01 -6.44 24.55
CA PRO A 139 3.28 -7.18 23.53
C PRO A 139 3.15 -6.40 22.21
N PHE A 140 3.25 -7.12 21.10
CA PHE A 140 3.06 -6.50 19.80
C PHE A 140 1.62 -6.03 19.63
N SER A 141 1.46 -4.79 19.17
CA SER A 141 0.20 -4.23 18.70
C SER A 141 0.50 -3.12 17.69
N ILE A 142 -0.47 -2.82 16.84
CA ILE A 142 -0.49 -1.58 16.08
C ILE A 142 -1.13 -0.51 16.96
N THR A 143 -0.49 0.66 17.07
CA THR A 143 -0.93 1.72 18.00
C THR A 143 -1.84 2.72 17.32
N GLU A 144 -2.59 3.50 18.12
CA GLU A 144 -3.49 4.53 17.59
C GLU A 144 -2.72 5.63 16.82
N GLU A 145 -1.52 5.99 17.29
CA GLU A 145 -0.65 6.94 16.60
C GLU A 145 -0.24 6.43 15.22
N PHE A 146 -0.01 5.12 15.09
CA PHE A 146 0.29 4.50 13.80
C PHE A 146 -0.89 4.62 12.84
N VAL A 147 -2.13 4.42 13.33
CA VAL A 147 -3.34 4.59 12.53
C VAL A 147 -3.44 6.03 12.03
N SER A 148 -3.24 7.03 12.90
CA SER A 148 -3.34 8.45 12.52
C SER A 148 -2.31 8.87 11.47
N VAL A 149 -1.05 8.45 11.59
CA VAL A 149 0.00 8.83 10.61
C VAL A 149 -0.13 8.09 9.27
N TYR A 150 -0.88 6.99 9.22
CA TYR A 150 -1.18 6.23 7.99
C TYR A 150 -2.45 6.68 7.27
N ARG A 151 -3.14 7.72 7.77
CA ARG A 151 -4.26 8.36 7.06
C ARG A 151 -3.74 9.18 5.87
N MET A 152 -3.42 8.50 4.79
CA MET A 152 -2.80 9.07 3.58
C MET A 152 -3.80 9.15 2.42
N HIS A 153 -5.07 9.47 2.70
CA HIS A 153 -6.13 9.56 1.69
C HIS A 153 -5.80 10.55 0.55
N SER A 154 -4.99 11.58 0.82
CA SER A 154 -4.48 12.55 -0.17
C SER A 154 -3.58 11.96 -1.26
N LEU A 155 -3.17 10.69 -1.16
CA LEU A 155 -2.47 9.96 -2.22
C LEU A 155 -3.41 9.58 -3.38
N ILE A 156 -4.71 9.48 -3.12
CA ILE A 156 -5.69 8.99 -4.08
C ILE A 156 -6.07 10.16 -5.01
N PRO A 157 -5.91 10.06 -6.35
CA PRO A 157 -6.33 11.13 -7.25
C PRO A 157 -7.87 11.15 -7.42
N ASP A 158 -8.44 12.28 -7.87
CA ASP A 158 -9.87 12.36 -8.18
C ASP A 158 -10.25 11.55 -9.44
N ASN A 159 -9.34 11.47 -10.42
CA ASN A 159 -9.53 10.77 -11.69
C ASN A 159 -8.32 9.86 -12.00
N ILE A 160 -8.57 8.80 -12.77
CA ILE A 160 -7.51 7.95 -13.33
C ILE A 160 -7.66 7.87 -14.84
N ALA A 161 -6.55 8.09 -15.56
CA ALA A 161 -6.45 7.90 -16.99
C ALA A 161 -6.01 6.45 -17.29
N PHE A 162 -6.79 5.76 -18.13
CA PHE A 162 -6.53 4.39 -18.57
C PHE A 162 -5.94 4.33 -19.97
N PHE A 163 -5.00 3.40 -20.15
CA PHE A 163 -4.20 3.22 -21.36
C PHE A 163 -4.04 1.75 -21.70
N GLU A 164 -3.97 1.43 -22.98
CA GLU A 164 -3.59 0.10 -23.45
C GLU A 164 -2.12 -0.22 -23.15
N ALA A 165 -1.84 -1.36 -22.54
CA ALA A 165 -0.51 -1.80 -22.19
C ALA A 165 0.36 -2.10 -23.41
N LYS A 166 -0.20 -2.47 -24.58
CA LYS A 166 0.59 -2.83 -25.78
C LYS A 166 1.25 -1.60 -26.42
N HIS A 167 0.47 -0.63 -26.88
CA HIS A 167 0.98 0.56 -27.59
C HIS A 167 1.01 1.82 -26.71
N GLY A 168 0.30 1.81 -25.58
CA GLY A 168 0.16 2.99 -24.72
C GLY A 168 -0.99 3.90 -25.14
N LYS A 169 -1.91 3.44 -26.00
CA LYS A 169 -3.01 4.26 -26.49
C LYS A 169 -3.97 4.62 -25.36
N TYR A 170 -4.27 5.91 -25.22
CA TYR A 170 -5.30 6.40 -24.29
C TYR A 170 -6.65 5.76 -24.60
N GLN A 171 -7.33 5.27 -23.56
CA GLN A 171 -8.66 4.68 -23.67
C GLN A 171 -9.72 5.62 -23.10
N THR A 172 -9.61 5.96 -21.82
CA THR A 172 -10.60 6.77 -21.11
C THR A 172 -10.03 7.34 -19.81
N THR A 173 -10.61 8.43 -19.31
CA THR A 173 -10.37 8.95 -17.96
C THR A 173 -11.66 8.76 -17.18
N THR A 174 -11.58 8.07 -16.04
CA THR A 174 -12.74 7.78 -15.20
C THR A 174 -12.55 8.38 -13.81
N PRO A 175 -13.58 9.05 -13.25
CA PRO A 175 -13.57 9.46 -11.85
C PRO A 175 -13.40 8.26 -10.93
N LEU A 176 -12.63 8.38 -9.84
CA LEU A 176 -12.44 7.26 -8.94
C LEU A 176 -13.69 6.87 -8.16
N GLU A 177 -14.61 7.80 -7.95
CA GLU A 177 -15.92 7.54 -7.34
C GLU A 177 -16.66 6.40 -8.07
N ASP A 178 -16.58 6.41 -9.40
CA ASP A 178 -17.14 5.42 -10.32
C ASP A 178 -16.43 4.05 -10.27
N LEU A 179 -15.33 3.95 -9.52
CA LEU A 179 -14.44 2.80 -9.43
C LEU A 179 -14.34 2.26 -7.98
N THR A 180 -15.32 2.60 -7.15
CA THR A 180 -15.44 2.15 -5.75
C THR A 180 -16.51 1.07 -5.57
N PHE A 181 -16.39 0.29 -4.49
CA PHE A 181 -17.33 -0.74 -4.07
C PHE A 181 -17.69 -1.73 -5.19
N LYS A 182 -18.98 -1.86 -5.52
CA LYS A 182 -19.49 -2.74 -6.57
C LYS A 182 -18.99 -2.38 -7.97
N ASN A 183 -18.65 -1.10 -8.21
CA ASN A 183 -18.19 -0.63 -9.52
C ASN A 183 -16.67 -0.77 -9.71
N ALA A 184 -15.94 -1.34 -8.74
CA ALA A 184 -14.49 -1.47 -8.82
C ALA A 184 -14.00 -2.30 -10.04
N GLN A 185 -14.83 -3.19 -10.59
CA GLN A 185 -14.51 -3.97 -11.79
C GLN A 185 -15.00 -3.33 -13.11
N LYS A 186 -15.66 -2.16 -13.08
CA LYS A 186 -16.18 -1.48 -14.28
C LYS A 186 -15.14 -1.35 -15.42
N PRO A 187 -13.85 -1.06 -15.17
CA PRO A 187 -12.84 -1.05 -16.23
C PRO A 187 -12.65 -2.41 -16.91
N LEU A 188 -12.69 -3.51 -16.14
CA LEU A 188 -12.54 -4.87 -16.65
C LEU A 188 -13.77 -5.29 -17.45
N GLU A 189 -14.97 -4.93 -16.98
CA GLU A 189 -16.24 -5.14 -17.70
C GLU A 189 -16.28 -4.37 -19.03
N SER A 190 -15.61 -3.21 -19.09
CA SER A 190 -15.49 -2.42 -20.32
C SER A 190 -14.51 -3.00 -21.35
N GLY A 191 -13.87 -4.14 -21.04
CA GLY A 191 -12.96 -4.85 -21.92
C GLY A 191 -11.48 -4.56 -21.70
N MET A 192 -11.10 -3.83 -20.64
CA MET A 192 -9.69 -3.64 -20.30
C MET A 192 -9.09 -4.92 -19.76
N SER A 193 -7.85 -5.19 -20.15
CA SER A 193 -7.08 -6.31 -19.60
C SER A 193 -6.48 -5.96 -18.25
N PHE A 194 -6.08 -7.00 -17.50
CA PHE A 194 -5.38 -6.84 -16.23
C PHE A 194 -4.06 -6.05 -16.37
N ALA A 195 -3.35 -6.25 -17.49
CA ALA A 195 -2.13 -5.52 -17.82
C ALA A 195 -2.39 -4.02 -18.09
N ASP A 196 -3.51 -3.68 -18.73
CA ASP A 196 -3.88 -2.27 -18.99
C ASP A 196 -4.05 -1.50 -17.68
N LEU A 197 -4.68 -2.10 -16.67
CA LEU A 197 -4.84 -1.49 -15.36
C LEU A 197 -3.48 -1.23 -14.70
N PHE A 198 -2.62 -2.25 -14.62
CA PHE A 198 -1.29 -2.07 -14.02
C PHE A 198 -0.39 -1.13 -14.81
N TYR A 199 -0.52 -1.06 -16.13
CA TYR A 199 0.19 -0.06 -16.93
C TYR A 199 -0.28 1.35 -16.57
N SER A 200 -1.60 1.55 -16.56
CA SER A 200 -2.24 2.83 -16.24
C SER A 200 -1.85 3.32 -14.86
N PHE A 201 -2.04 2.51 -13.81
CA PHE A 201 -1.61 2.85 -12.45
C PHE A 201 -0.10 3.09 -12.32
N GLY A 202 0.71 2.50 -13.20
CA GLY A 202 2.15 2.71 -13.22
C GLY A 202 2.60 4.05 -13.82
N ILE A 203 1.78 4.71 -14.64
CA ILE A 203 2.12 6.00 -15.27
C ILE A 203 1.34 7.19 -14.71
N ASN A 204 0.23 6.95 -14.01
CA ASN A 204 -0.49 7.99 -13.30
C ASN A 204 0.29 8.37 -12.03
N TYR A 205 0.38 9.66 -11.73
CA TYR A 205 1.03 10.15 -10.51
C TYR A 205 0.04 10.09 -9.33
N PRO A 206 0.46 9.62 -8.14
CA PRO A 206 -0.34 9.75 -6.94
C PRO A 206 -0.45 11.21 -6.51
N GLY A 207 -1.46 11.52 -5.71
CA GLY A 207 -1.57 12.82 -5.04
C GLY A 207 -0.43 13.05 -4.03
N ALA A 208 -0.14 14.31 -3.72
CA ALA A 208 0.82 14.66 -2.68
C ALA A 208 0.15 14.66 -1.30
N ILE A 209 0.86 14.19 -0.26
CA ILE A 209 0.37 14.21 1.13
C ILE A 209 0.57 15.61 1.71
N THR A 210 -0.27 16.54 1.28
CA THR A 210 -0.23 17.95 1.68
C THR A 210 -1.63 18.47 1.98
N ASN A 211 -1.71 19.59 2.70
CA ASN A 211 -2.98 20.31 2.85
C ASN A 211 -3.54 20.73 1.49
N ASN A 212 -4.87 20.86 1.43
CA ASN A 212 -5.62 21.23 0.23
C ASN A 212 -5.47 20.22 -0.93
N ASN A 213 -5.14 18.96 -0.61
CA ASN A 213 -5.05 17.87 -1.59
C ASN A 213 -5.89 16.64 -1.18
N TYR A 214 -6.94 16.84 -0.37
CA TYR A 214 -7.87 15.77 -0.01
C TYR A 214 -8.86 15.54 -1.16
N PRO A 215 -9.10 14.29 -1.61
CA PRO A 215 -9.96 14.03 -2.77
C PRO A 215 -11.40 14.46 -2.54
N ASN A 216 -12.03 15.06 -3.54
CA ASN A 216 -13.38 15.60 -3.39
C ASN A 216 -14.41 14.49 -3.20
N PHE A 217 -14.25 13.37 -3.90
CA PHE A 217 -15.17 12.23 -3.79
C PHE A 217 -15.12 11.55 -2.40
N LEU A 218 -14.02 11.68 -1.65
CA LEU A 218 -13.94 11.18 -0.28
C LEU A 218 -14.60 12.11 0.74
N ARG A 219 -14.80 13.39 0.39
CA ARG A 219 -15.57 14.34 1.20
C ARG A 219 -17.06 14.18 1.02
N GLU A 220 -17.47 13.67 -0.13
CA GLU A 220 -18.85 13.36 -0.48
C GLU A 220 -19.05 11.84 -0.68
N LEU A 221 -18.45 11.00 0.17
CA LEU A 221 -18.44 9.55 -0.06
C LEU A 221 -19.82 8.95 0.22
N HIS A 222 -20.40 8.35 -0.83
CA HIS A 222 -21.60 7.55 -0.74
C HIS A 222 -21.26 6.07 -0.60
N THR A 223 -21.50 5.53 0.58
CA THR A 223 -21.22 4.13 0.89
C THR A 223 -22.41 3.22 0.60
N PRO A 224 -22.20 1.89 0.44
CA PRO A 224 -23.26 0.94 0.09
C PRO A 224 -24.44 0.88 1.09
N ASP A 225 -24.21 1.27 2.34
CA ASP A 225 -25.23 1.42 3.39
C ASP A 225 -26.10 2.69 3.27
N CYS A 226 -26.03 3.37 2.13
CA CYS A 226 -26.73 4.62 1.81
C CYS A 226 -26.40 5.79 2.75
N LEU A 227 -25.28 5.71 3.49
CA LEU A 227 -24.79 6.80 4.31
C LEU A 227 -23.88 7.72 3.51
N HIS A 228 -24.01 9.01 3.76
CA HIS A 228 -23.10 10.03 3.26
C HIS A 228 -22.03 10.30 4.32
N ARG A 229 -20.76 10.18 3.93
CA ARG A 229 -19.62 10.34 4.83
C ARG A 229 -18.58 11.30 4.24
N ASP A 230 -18.22 12.31 5.02
CA ASP A 230 -17.02 13.12 4.75
C ASP A 230 -15.82 12.48 5.48
N ILE A 231 -14.99 11.74 4.74
CA ILE A 231 -13.84 11.04 5.32
C ILE A 231 -12.80 12.03 5.86
N GLY A 232 -12.67 13.22 5.29
CA GLY A 232 -11.78 14.26 5.81
C GLY A 232 -12.21 14.72 7.21
N THR A 233 -13.51 14.90 7.43
CA THR A 233 -14.06 15.20 8.75
C THR A 233 -13.94 14.00 9.70
N VAL A 234 -14.26 12.80 9.23
CA VAL A 234 -14.17 11.56 10.03
C VAL A 234 -12.75 11.33 10.53
N ASP A 235 -11.74 11.49 9.69
CA ASP A 235 -10.33 11.32 10.05
C ASP A 235 -9.95 12.21 11.24
N ILE A 236 -10.33 13.50 11.20
CA ILE A 236 -10.09 14.45 12.29
C ILE A 236 -10.85 14.05 13.56
N VAL A 237 -12.13 13.70 13.44
CA VAL A 237 -12.96 13.34 14.60
C VAL A 237 -12.47 12.06 15.26
N ARG A 238 -12.05 11.05 14.49
CA ARG A 238 -11.56 9.77 15.02
C ARG A 238 -10.28 9.93 15.81
N ASP A 239 -9.33 10.73 15.33
CA ASP A 239 -8.09 11.01 16.08
C ASP A 239 -8.41 11.66 17.43
N ARG A 240 -9.37 12.61 17.46
CA ARG A 240 -9.83 13.27 18.69
C ARG A 240 -10.55 12.30 19.63
N GLU A 241 -11.42 11.45 19.10
CA GLU A 241 -12.20 10.45 19.85
C GLU A 241 -11.30 9.40 20.51
N ARG A 242 -10.26 8.94 19.78
CA ARG A 242 -9.30 7.95 20.25
C ARG A 242 -8.24 8.52 21.19
N GLY A 243 -8.32 9.83 21.48
CA GLY A 243 -7.40 10.50 22.39
C GLY A 243 -5.98 10.64 21.85
N VAL A 244 -5.81 10.61 20.52
CA VAL A 244 -4.49 10.85 19.91
C VAL A 244 -4.07 12.29 20.21
N PRO A 245 -2.86 12.51 20.76
CA PRO A 245 -2.38 13.86 21.08
C PRO A 245 -2.41 14.77 19.86
N ARG A 246 -2.73 16.06 20.07
CA ARG A 246 -2.65 17.11 19.03
C ARG A 246 -1.21 17.28 18.55
N TYR A 247 -1.03 17.91 17.38
CA TYR A 247 0.24 17.96 16.67
C TYR A 247 1.43 18.43 17.51
N CYS A 248 1.31 19.55 18.22
CA CYS A 248 2.40 20.09 19.03
C CYS A 248 2.75 19.18 20.22
N ALA A 249 1.75 18.62 20.89
CA ALA A 249 1.96 17.64 21.95
C ALA A 249 2.58 16.34 21.43
N PHE A 250 2.10 15.86 20.27
CA PHE A 250 2.61 14.69 19.58
C PHE A 250 4.10 14.82 19.26
N ARG A 251 4.52 15.95 18.68
CA ARG A 251 5.95 16.21 18.43
C ARG A 251 6.78 16.24 19.71
N ARG A 252 6.28 16.82 20.80
CA ARG A 252 6.98 16.81 22.10
C ARG A 252 7.15 15.39 22.65
N MET A 253 6.15 14.52 22.50
CA MET A 253 6.24 13.11 22.91
C MET A 253 7.30 12.35 22.11
N LEU A 254 7.45 12.69 20.83
CA LEU A 254 8.52 12.19 19.96
C LEU A 254 9.88 12.87 20.21
N ARG A 255 9.99 13.74 21.22
CA ARG A 255 11.20 14.54 21.53
C ARG A 255 11.65 15.45 20.38
N MET A 256 10.71 15.84 19.51
CA MET A 256 10.93 16.76 18.40
C MET A 256 10.59 18.19 18.81
N LYS A 257 11.17 19.17 18.10
CA LYS A 257 10.81 20.59 18.28
C LYS A 257 9.39 20.83 17.77
N ALA A 258 8.50 21.28 18.66
CA ALA A 258 7.17 21.77 18.28
C ALA A 258 7.26 23.22 17.76
N PRO A 259 6.59 23.56 16.64
CA PRO A 259 6.55 24.94 16.15
C PRO A 259 5.79 25.83 17.13
N LYS A 260 6.19 27.11 17.21
CA LYS A 260 5.52 28.12 18.04
C LYS A 260 4.56 29.00 17.23
N THR A 261 4.72 29.06 15.92
CA THR A 261 3.89 29.85 15.01
C THR A 261 3.45 29.03 13.79
N PHE A 262 2.34 29.41 13.17
CA PHE A 262 1.87 28.76 11.94
C PHE A 262 2.86 28.93 10.77
N GLU A 263 3.65 30.00 10.77
CA GLU A 263 4.71 30.21 9.78
C GLU A 263 5.86 29.20 9.93
N GLU A 264 6.25 28.89 11.17
CA GLU A 264 7.24 27.83 11.46
C GLU A 264 6.72 26.45 11.04
N LEU A 265 5.44 26.16 11.31
CA LEU A 265 4.80 24.90 10.90
C LEU A 265 4.87 24.69 9.38
N ARG A 266 4.61 25.75 8.61
CA ARG A 266 4.53 25.71 7.14
C ARG A 266 5.86 25.94 6.43
N GLY A 267 6.97 26.07 7.16
CA GLY A 267 8.28 26.36 6.57
C GLY A 267 8.30 27.65 5.74
N GLY A 268 7.48 28.66 6.11
CA GLY A 268 7.44 29.96 5.43
C GLY A 268 6.31 30.18 4.41
N ASN A 269 5.40 29.21 4.17
CA ASN A 269 4.20 29.46 3.37
C ASN A 269 3.16 30.28 4.16
N LYS A 270 3.14 31.60 3.91
CA LYS A 270 2.31 32.57 4.64
C LYS A 270 0.81 32.45 4.37
N GLU A 271 0.41 32.08 3.16
CA GLU A 271 -1.00 31.99 2.78
C GLU A 271 -1.68 30.85 3.54
N LEU A 272 -1.08 29.67 3.55
CA LEU A 272 -1.62 28.53 4.28
C LEU A 272 -1.46 28.70 5.79
N ALA A 273 -0.39 29.36 6.26
CA ALA A 273 -0.25 29.71 7.67
C ALA A 273 -1.39 30.62 8.15
N LYS A 274 -1.82 31.58 7.33
CA LYS A 274 -2.97 32.45 7.62
C LYS A 274 -4.28 31.66 7.68
N GLN A 275 -4.55 30.79 6.69
CA GLN A 275 -5.74 29.94 6.67
C GLN A 275 -5.81 29.03 7.91
N LEU A 276 -4.71 28.39 8.28
CA LEU A 276 -4.64 27.56 9.48
C LEU A 276 -4.84 28.41 10.75
N SER A 277 -4.25 29.61 10.80
CA SER A 277 -4.46 30.52 11.93
C SER A 277 -5.92 30.94 12.06
N GLU A 278 -6.65 31.15 10.96
CA GLU A 278 -8.08 31.48 10.99
C GLU A 278 -8.91 30.29 11.51
N VAL A 279 -8.65 29.07 11.01
CA VAL A 279 -9.37 27.85 11.43
C VAL A 279 -9.17 27.53 12.91
N TYR A 280 -7.95 27.69 13.42
CA TYR A 280 -7.61 27.37 14.82
C TYR A 280 -7.65 28.59 15.76
N ASN A 281 -8.24 29.71 15.33
CA ASN A 281 -8.32 30.96 16.10
C ASN A 281 -6.96 31.45 16.66
N GLY A 282 -5.88 31.23 15.92
CA GLY A 282 -4.52 31.58 16.31
C GLY A 282 -3.87 30.63 17.34
N TYR A 283 -4.55 29.58 17.79
CA TYR A 283 -4.02 28.64 18.79
C TYR A 283 -3.33 27.45 18.14
N ILE A 284 -2.00 27.51 18.03
CA ILE A 284 -1.20 26.43 17.42
C ILE A 284 -1.28 25.09 18.17
N GLU A 285 -1.52 25.10 19.48
CA GLU A 285 -1.63 23.87 20.28
C GLU A 285 -2.89 23.05 19.96
N LEU A 286 -3.89 23.66 19.30
CA LEU A 286 -5.14 22.98 18.93
C LEU A 286 -5.05 22.25 17.59
N VAL A 287 -3.96 22.45 16.84
CA VAL A 287 -3.76 21.85 15.51
C VAL A 287 -3.84 20.33 15.61
N ASP A 288 -4.75 19.73 14.85
CA ASP A 288 -4.88 18.27 14.76
C ASP A 288 -3.62 17.64 14.17
N THR A 289 -3.27 16.44 14.62
CA THR A 289 -2.04 15.74 14.20
C THR A 289 -2.00 15.51 12.70
N LEU A 290 -3.11 15.04 12.11
CA LEU A 290 -3.21 14.86 10.66
C LEU A 290 -2.91 16.16 9.90
N VAL A 291 -3.60 17.25 10.28
CA VAL A 291 -3.45 18.58 9.65
C VAL A 291 -2.04 19.11 9.83
N GLY A 292 -1.48 19.00 11.03
CA GLY A 292 -0.11 19.42 11.32
C GLY A 292 0.92 18.65 10.51
N SER A 293 0.78 17.33 10.40
CA SER A 293 1.69 16.48 9.61
C SER A 293 1.60 16.81 8.11
N HIS A 294 0.41 17.00 7.55
CA HIS A 294 0.25 17.45 6.16
C HIS A 294 0.70 18.91 5.94
N SER A 295 0.89 19.64 7.03
CA SER A 295 1.37 21.02 7.01
C SER A 295 2.90 21.13 7.00
N GLU A 296 3.65 20.08 7.31
CA GLU A 296 5.11 20.17 7.41
C GLU A 296 5.78 20.37 6.04
N PRO A 297 6.89 21.12 5.97
CA PRO A 297 7.77 21.09 4.82
C PRO A 297 8.41 19.70 4.71
N LEU A 298 8.34 19.10 3.52
CA LEU A 298 8.90 17.78 3.25
C LEU A 298 10.42 17.85 3.07
N ILE A 299 11.12 16.85 3.60
CA ILE A 299 12.54 16.63 3.30
C ILE A 299 12.64 16.20 1.82
N PRO A 300 13.63 16.68 1.04
CA PRO A 300 13.81 16.23 -0.33
C PRO A 300 13.84 14.69 -0.44
N GLY A 301 12.93 14.14 -1.26
CA GLY A 301 12.75 12.69 -1.45
C GLY A 301 11.68 12.05 -0.54
N PHE A 302 11.18 12.73 0.49
CA PHE A 302 10.13 12.21 1.36
C PHE A 302 8.74 12.51 0.79
N GLY A 303 7.88 11.49 0.77
CA GLY A 303 6.46 11.60 0.40
C GLY A 303 5.55 12.07 1.54
N PHE A 304 6.01 12.01 2.79
CA PHE A 304 5.26 12.47 3.97
C PHE A 304 6.18 13.06 5.06
N SER A 305 5.58 13.62 6.10
CA SER A 305 6.28 14.46 7.06
C SER A 305 7.27 13.73 7.96
N GLU A 306 8.21 14.50 8.53
CA GLU A 306 9.19 13.99 9.49
C GLU A 306 8.49 13.43 10.75
N THR A 307 7.40 14.06 11.20
CA THR A 307 6.60 13.56 12.33
C THR A 307 6.03 12.16 12.05
N ALA A 308 5.42 11.96 10.89
CA ALA A 308 4.87 10.67 10.50
C ALA A 308 5.99 9.61 10.34
N PHE A 309 7.14 10.02 9.80
CA PHE A 309 8.32 9.17 9.64
C PHE A 309 8.85 8.60 10.96
N HIS A 310 8.86 9.38 12.05
CA HIS A 310 9.34 8.89 13.36
C HIS A 310 8.49 7.74 13.92
N ILE A 311 7.18 7.77 13.70
CA ILE A 311 6.30 6.64 14.06
C ILE A 311 6.52 5.48 13.09
N PHE A 312 6.61 5.77 11.80
CA PHE A 312 6.81 4.79 10.75
C PHE A 312 8.05 3.93 10.99
N ILE A 313 9.21 4.54 11.28
CA ILE A 313 10.48 3.79 11.44
C ILE A 313 10.44 2.81 12.62
N VAL A 314 9.78 3.19 13.71
CA VAL A 314 9.63 2.31 14.89
C VAL A 314 8.66 1.18 14.56
N MET A 315 7.49 1.50 14.01
CA MET A 315 6.44 0.51 13.77
C MET A 315 6.77 -0.42 12.60
N ALA A 316 7.44 0.06 11.55
CA ALA A 316 7.90 -0.77 10.44
C ALA A 316 8.92 -1.80 10.92
N SER A 317 9.91 -1.38 11.69
CA SER A 317 10.88 -2.29 12.33
C SER A 317 10.17 -3.29 13.26
N ARG A 318 9.21 -2.81 14.07
CA ARG A 318 8.48 -3.64 15.04
C ARG A 318 7.61 -4.71 14.37
N ARG A 319 6.97 -4.42 13.22
CA ARG A 319 6.20 -5.41 12.46
C ARG A 319 7.04 -6.61 12.01
N LEU A 320 8.31 -6.39 11.66
CA LEU A 320 9.20 -7.47 11.23
C LEU A 320 9.82 -8.19 12.44
N LYS A 321 10.34 -7.43 13.40
CA LYS A 321 11.13 -7.97 14.51
C LYS A 321 10.31 -8.70 15.57
N SER A 322 9.06 -8.30 15.78
CA SER A 322 8.17 -8.95 16.75
C SER A 322 7.33 -10.08 16.15
N ASP A 323 7.47 -10.37 14.84
CA ASP A 323 6.81 -11.50 14.19
C ASP A 323 7.69 -12.75 14.28
N ARG A 324 7.18 -13.80 14.95
CA ARG A 324 7.88 -15.08 15.07
C ARG A 324 8.25 -15.69 13.72
N PHE A 325 7.44 -15.49 12.69
CA PHE A 325 7.63 -16.14 11.38
C PHE A 325 8.74 -15.49 10.56
N ILE A 326 9.02 -14.20 10.82
CA ILE A 326 10.06 -13.43 10.13
C ILE A 326 11.33 -13.37 10.97
N ALA A 327 11.23 -13.05 12.26
CA ALA A 327 12.40 -12.83 13.11
C ALA A 327 12.99 -14.12 13.71
N GLY A 328 12.18 -15.13 14.01
CA GLY A 328 12.63 -16.31 14.75
C GLY A 328 12.56 -17.64 13.98
N GLN A 329 11.58 -17.79 13.11
CA GLN A 329 11.25 -19.04 12.42
C GLN A 329 11.51 -18.99 10.92
N TRP A 330 12.14 -17.92 10.43
CA TRP A 330 12.51 -17.76 9.03
C TRP A 330 13.71 -18.64 8.66
N ASN A 331 13.44 -19.94 8.41
CA ASN A 331 14.48 -20.91 8.08
C ASN A 331 14.12 -21.74 6.83
N ALA A 332 15.13 -21.96 5.98
CA ALA A 332 14.99 -22.71 4.74
C ALA A 332 14.89 -24.23 4.95
N GLU A 333 15.23 -24.74 6.14
CA GLU A 333 15.30 -26.18 6.40
C GLU A 333 13.99 -26.77 6.94
N THR A 334 13.17 -25.98 7.64
CA THR A 334 11.99 -26.51 8.33
C THR A 334 10.71 -25.73 8.06
N ASN A 335 10.75 -24.39 8.02
CA ASN A 335 9.55 -23.56 8.09
C ASN A 335 9.20 -22.82 6.80
N VAL A 336 10.18 -22.47 5.97
CA VAL A 336 9.92 -21.81 4.68
C VAL A 336 10.25 -22.77 3.54
N HIS A 337 11.06 -23.79 3.82
CA HIS A 337 11.68 -24.70 2.85
C HIS A 337 12.56 -23.96 1.84
N LYS A 338 13.42 -24.69 1.14
CA LYS A 338 14.43 -24.10 0.25
C LYS A 338 13.76 -23.31 -0.88
N GLU A 339 12.67 -23.84 -1.42
CA GLU A 339 11.92 -23.25 -2.53
C GLU A 339 11.27 -21.93 -2.12
N GLY A 340 10.56 -21.91 -0.99
CA GLY A 340 9.92 -20.69 -0.48
C GLY A 340 10.92 -19.62 -0.06
N PHE A 341 12.02 -20.03 0.58
CA PHE A 341 13.07 -19.10 1.01
C PHE A 341 13.77 -18.47 -0.21
N HIS A 342 14.12 -19.28 -1.20
CA HIS A 342 14.69 -18.80 -2.46
C HIS A 342 13.73 -17.87 -3.19
N TRP A 343 12.42 -18.18 -3.20
CA TRP A 343 11.41 -17.33 -3.82
C TRP A 343 11.40 -15.93 -3.21
N VAL A 344 11.29 -15.82 -1.88
CA VAL A 344 11.24 -14.51 -1.22
C VAL A 344 12.55 -13.74 -1.39
N GLN A 345 13.70 -14.40 -1.38
CA GLN A 345 14.98 -13.72 -1.57
C GLN A 345 15.11 -13.08 -2.96
N HIS A 346 14.68 -13.77 -4.01
CA HIS A 346 14.95 -13.37 -5.40
C HIS A 346 13.75 -12.78 -6.14
N THR A 347 12.60 -12.67 -5.49
CA THR A 347 11.40 -12.08 -6.10
C THR A 347 11.22 -10.63 -5.65
N THR A 348 11.02 -9.75 -6.62
CA THR A 348 10.58 -8.36 -6.48
C THR A 348 9.16 -8.18 -7.00
N MET A 349 8.52 -7.05 -6.73
CA MET A 349 7.22 -6.67 -7.29
C MET A 349 7.28 -6.60 -8.82
N LYS A 350 8.43 -6.22 -9.41
CA LYS A 350 8.62 -6.31 -10.87
C LYS A 350 8.47 -7.75 -11.35
N ASP A 351 9.07 -8.71 -10.67
CA ASP A 351 8.99 -10.12 -11.05
C ASP A 351 7.56 -10.67 -10.88
N VAL A 352 6.86 -10.29 -9.82
CA VAL A 352 5.44 -10.63 -9.61
C VAL A 352 4.59 -10.05 -10.75
N LEU A 353 4.77 -8.78 -11.09
CA LEU A 353 4.02 -8.13 -12.17
C LEU A 353 4.33 -8.76 -13.54
N ILE A 354 5.59 -9.03 -13.86
CA ILE A 354 5.98 -9.63 -15.15
C ILE A 354 5.44 -11.07 -15.28
N ARG A 355 5.43 -11.83 -14.18
CA ARG A 355 4.92 -13.20 -14.17
C ARG A 355 3.44 -13.29 -14.53
N HIS A 356 2.64 -12.33 -14.05
CA HIS A 356 1.19 -12.31 -14.26
C HIS A 356 0.73 -11.37 -15.38
N CYS A 357 1.60 -10.43 -15.81
CA CYS A 357 1.36 -9.48 -16.90
C CYS A 357 2.62 -9.30 -17.75
N PRO A 358 2.95 -10.29 -18.62
CA PRO A 358 4.17 -10.25 -19.44
C PRO A 358 4.26 -9.03 -20.36
N GLU A 359 3.14 -8.42 -20.75
CA GLU A 359 3.10 -7.23 -21.60
C GLU A 359 3.77 -6.00 -20.97
N LEU A 360 3.95 -6.00 -19.65
CA LEU A 360 4.57 -4.91 -18.90
C LEU A 360 6.10 -5.01 -18.88
N GLU A 361 6.68 -6.12 -19.33
CA GLU A 361 8.11 -6.41 -19.20
C GLU A 361 9.00 -5.28 -19.73
N ASP A 362 8.70 -4.75 -20.92
CA ASP A 362 9.48 -3.67 -21.53
C ASP A 362 9.45 -2.37 -20.71
N THR A 363 8.31 -2.08 -20.07
CA THR A 363 8.14 -0.87 -19.26
C THR A 363 8.78 -1.01 -17.88
N LEU A 364 8.71 -2.22 -17.32
CA LEU A 364 9.25 -2.52 -16.00
C LEU A 364 10.76 -2.71 -16.04
N LYS A 365 11.34 -3.33 -17.08
CA LYS A 365 12.80 -3.50 -17.23
C LYS A 365 13.57 -2.19 -17.05
N ASN A 366 13.04 -1.11 -17.63
CA ASN A 366 13.66 0.21 -17.58
C ASN A 366 13.41 0.99 -16.28
N SER A 367 12.47 0.55 -15.43
CA SER A 367 12.21 1.18 -14.14
C SER A 367 13.13 0.61 -13.05
N LYS A 368 13.67 1.49 -12.21
CA LYS A 368 14.42 1.09 -11.01
C LYS A 368 13.53 0.43 -9.96
N ASN A 369 12.25 0.81 -9.88
CA ASN A 369 11.32 0.36 -8.84
C ASN A 369 9.89 0.27 -9.42
N ALA A 370 9.15 -0.79 -9.08
CA ALA A 370 7.79 -1.01 -9.60
C ALA A 370 6.78 0.07 -9.18
N PHE A 371 7.02 0.76 -8.06
CA PHE A 371 6.16 1.82 -7.51
C PHE A 371 6.58 3.24 -7.94
N ALA A 372 7.72 3.39 -8.60
CA ALA A 372 8.09 4.67 -9.20
C ALA A 372 7.28 4.89 -10.49
N PRO A 373 6.91 6.15 -10.82
CA PRO A 373 6.27 6.46 -12.09
C PRO A 373 7.07 5.91 -13.26
N ARG A 374 6.40 5.12 -14.11
CA ARG A 374 7.03 4.38 -15.21
C ARG A 374 7.25 5.29 -16.41
N ALA A 375 8.20 4.91 -17.26
CA ALA A 375 8.38 5.55 -18.55
C ALA A 375 7.14 5.31 -19.43
N MET A 376 6.53 6.40 -19.91
CA MET A 376 5.42 6.35 -20.85
C MET A 376 5.86 5.77 -22.20
N LYS A 377 5.04 4.87 -22.78
CA LYS A 377 5.16 4.42 -24.17
C LYS A 377 4.90 5.58 -25.15
N SER A 378 5.28 5.39 -26.42
CA SER A 378 5.18 6.44 -27.46
C SER A 378 3.79 7.07 -27.53
N ASP A 379 2.75 6.25 -27.52
CA ASP A 379 1.38 6.74 -27.72
C ASP A 379 0.81 7.37 -26.45
N SER A 380 1.30 6.95 -25.27
CA SER A 380 0.92 7.53 -23.99
C SER A 380 1.47 8.95 -23.83
N LYS A 381 2.62 9.27 -24.44
CA LYS A 381 3.21 10.61 -24.42
C LYS A 381 2.35 11.67 -25.13
N ASN A 382 1.42 11.25 -25.98
CA ASN A 382 0.49 12.16 -26.65
C ASN A 382 -0.61 12.67 -25.70
N TYR A 383 -0.76 12.06 -24.52
CA TYR A 383 -1.72 12.48 -23.52
C TYR A 383 -1.11 13.50 -22.56
N GLU A 384 -1.66 14.72 -22.57
CA GLU A 384 -1.19 15.85 -21.76
C GLU A 384 -2.06 16.12 -20.51
N GLY A 385 -2.83 15.13 -20.06
CA GLY A 385 -3.69 15.26 -18.87
C GLY A 385 -2.90 15.47 -17.57
N ILE A 386 -3.57 15.99 -16.55
CA ILE A 386 -2.94 16.30 -15.25
C ILE A 386 -2.54 15.03 -14.49
N GLU A 387 -3.13 13.90 -14.86
CA GLU A 387 -3.00 12.60 -14.21
C GLU A 387 -1.63 11.95 -14.48
N THR A 388 -1.09 12.14 -15.69
CA THR A 388 0.20 11.55 -16.13
C THR A 388 1.35 12.54 -16.16
N ASN A 389 1.08 13.82 -15.84
CA ASN A 389 2.08 14.87 -15.84
C ASN A 389 2.34 15.34 -14.42
N ALA A 390 3.60 15.25 -13.98
CA ALA A 390 4.00 15.85 -12.72
C ALA A 390 3.61 17.34 -12.71
N LYS A 391 2.97 17.81 -11.64
CA LYS A 391 2.73 19.24 -11.43
C LYS A 391 4.07 19.96 -11.63
N LYS A 392 4.13 20.85 -12.63
CA LYS A 392 5.24 21.80 -12.76
C LYS A 392 5.19 22.67 -11.51
N THR A 393 6.05 22.36 -10.54
CA THR A 393 6.25 23.14 -9.32
C THR A 393 6.91 24.46 -9.64
#